data_AF-A0A4U3LWG3-F1
#
_entry.id   AF-A0A4U3LWG3-F1
#
_cell.length_a   1.000
_cell.length_b   1.000
_cell.length_c   1.000
_cell.angle_alpha   90.00
_cell.angle_beta   90.00
_cell.angle_gamma   90.00
#
_symmetry.space_group_name_H-M   'P 1'
#
loop_
_entity.id
_entity.type
_entity.pdbx_description
1 polymer ?
#
loop_
_entity_poly.entity_id
_entity_poly.type
_entity_poly.pdbx_seq_one_letter_code
_entity_poly.pdbx_strand_id
1 'polypeptide(L)'
;MSWSAPPDPRVFHGYSDAPSHSILVTVGWCLSGGFVLLGFLGLFMMGAPSDPCAPDGVGCGPEPTTFGAVGVGFLVAAVVAAGWSLFWQARDRRYRFQPPPNWPAVELGWRPPRGWTPPAAFPQAPEGWKFWQ
;
A
#
# COMPACT_ATOMS: atom_id res chain seq x y z
N MET A 1 2.40 41.86 -4.12
CA MET A 1 1.93 40.66 -3.38
C MET A 1 0.56 40.31 -3.94
N SER A 2 0.48 39.37 -4.89
CA SER A 2 -0.81 38.91 -5.43
C SER A 2 -1.41 37.90 -4.44
N TRP A 3 -2.50 38.27 -3.78
CA TRP A 3 -3.31 37.33 -3.04
C TRP A 3 -4.00 36.42 -4.05
N SER A 4 -3.58 35.16 -4.13
CA SER A 4 -4.34 34.12 -4.81
C SER A 4 -5.69 33.99 -4.13
N ALA A 5 -6.77 34.09 -4.91
CA ALA A 5 -8.12 33.89 -4.42
C ALA A 5 -8.22 32.53 -3.69
N PRO A 6 -9.05 32.42 -2.62
CA PRO A 6 -9.29 31.15 -1.98
C PRO A 6 -9.70 30.11 -3.04
N PRO A 7 -9.21 28.86 -2.97
CA PRO A 7 -9.62 27.83 -3.91
C PRO A 7 -11.15 27.74 -3.91
N ASP A 8 -11.75 27.75 -5.10
CA ASP A 8 -13.21 27.68 -5.24
C ASP A 8 -13.69 26.43 -4.49
N PRO A 9 -14.59 26.55 -3.50
CA PRO A 9 -15.08 25.41 -2.73
C PRO A 9 -15.85 24.39 -3.60
N ARG A 10 -16.12 24.70 -4.87
CA ARG A 10 -16.59 23.75 -5.89
C ARG A 10 -15.50 22.84 -6.44
N VAL A 11 -14.22 23.11 -6.18
CA VAL A 11 -13.11 22.22 -6.56
C VAL A 11 -13.15 21.01 -5.65
N PHE A 12 -14.04 20.08 -6.00
CA PHE A 12 -14.05 18.74 -5.47
C PHE A 12 -12.78 18.04 -5.94
N HIS A 13 -11.78 17.94 -5.06
CA HIS A 13 -10.62 17.08 -5.30
C HIS A 13 -10.99 15.60 -5.06
N GLY A 14 -12.24 15.18 -5.30
CA GLY A 14 -12.77 14.05 -4.54
C GLY A 14 -12.37 12.65 -4.99
N TYR A 15 -11.37 12.51 -5.86
CA TYR A 15 -10.52 11.30 -5.86
C TYR A 15 -9.21 11.48 -5.09
N SER A 16 -8.61 12.68 -5.14
CA SER A 16 -7.45 13.07 -4.32
C SER A 16 -7.79 12.98 -2.82
N ASP A 17 -9.03 13.31 -2.46
CA ASP A 17 -9.50 13.30 -1.06
C ASP A 17 -10.07 11.94 -0.62
N ALA A 18 -10.28 11.01 -1.55
CA ALA A 18 -10.45 9.63 -1.16
C ALA A 18 -9.14 9.23 -0.48
N PRO A 19 -9.14 8.77 0.78
CA PRO A 19 -7.93 8.30 1.42
C PRO A 19 -7.52 7.00 0.73
N SER A 20 -6.93 7.12 -0.46
CA SER A 20 -6.42 6.00 -1.24
C SER A 20 -5.04 5.72 -0.68
N HIS A 21 -4.91 4.62 0.05
CA HIS A 21 -3.63 4.15 0.53
C HIS A 21 -2.95 3.28 -0.53
N SER A 22 -3.24 3.57 -1.81
CA SER A 22 -2.74 2.84 -2.97
C SER A 22 -1.21 2.74 -2.96
N ILE A 23 -0.52 3.83 -2.62
CA ILE A 23 0.94 3.83 -2.46
C ILE A 23 1.38 2.83 -1.38
N LEU A 24 0.75 2.82 -0.20
CA LEU A 24 1.09 1.89 0.89
C LEU A 24 0.82 0.43 0.50
N VAL A 25 -0.30 0.18 -0.18
CA VAL A 25 -0.68 -1.15 -0.68
C VAL A 25 0.33 -1.64 -1.71
N THR A 26 0.68 -0.80 -2.70
CA THR A 26 1.67 -1.14 -3.74
C THR A 26 3.04 -1.38 -3.13
N VAL A 27 3.51 -0.51 -2.24
CA VAL A 27 4.80 -0.67 -1.56
C VAL A 27 4.83 -1.98 -0.76
N GLY A 28 3.80 -2.30 0.01
CA GLY A 28 3.76 -3.55 0.77
C GLY A 28 3.75 -4.80 -0.12
N TRP A 29 3.09 -4.77 -1.29
CA TRP A 29 3.13 -5.87 -2.24
C TRP A 29 4.51 -6.04 -2.88
N CYS A 30 5.16 -4.93 -3.27
CA CYS A 30 6.52 -4.96 -3.80
C CYS A 30 7.52 -5.52 -2.77
N LEU A 31 7.43 -5.07 -1.52
CA LEU A 31 8.27 -5.56 -0.42
C LEU A 31 8.03 -7.04 -0.14
N SER A 32 6.76 -7.46 -0.06
CA SER A 32 6.40 -8.86 0.13
C SER A 32 6.99 -9.75 -0.97
N GLY A 33 6.81 -9.39 -2.24
CA GLY A 33 7.38 -10.13 -3.37
C GLY A 33 8.91 -10.22 -3.33
N GLY A 34 9.59 -9.10 -3.04
CA GLY A 34 11.06 -9.08 -2.89
C GLY A 34 11.55 -9.98 -1.76
N PHE A 35 10.88 -9.94 -0.61
CA PHE A 35 11.22 -10.77 0.54
C PHE A 35 10.93 -12.25 0.32
N VAL A 36 9.86 -12.61 -0.40
CA VAL A 36 9.62 -14.01 -0.80
C VAL A 36 10.78 -14.53 -1.64
N LEU A 37 11.20 -13.78 -2.67
CA LEU A 37 12.30 -14.19 -3.55
C LEU A 37 13.62 -14.37 -2.79
N LEU A 38 13.99 -13.40 -1.94
CA LEU A 38 15.21 -13.48 -1.13
C LEU A 38 15.14 -14.59 -0.08
N GLY A 39 13.97 -14.78 0.54
CA GLY A 39 13.73 -15.82 1.52
C GLY A 39 13.89 -17.22 0.94
N PHE A 40 13.25 -17.48 -0.20
CA PHE A 40 13.42 -18.74 -0.92
C PHE A 40 14.85 -18.95 -1.41
N LEU A 41 15.52 -17.90 -1.89
CA LEU A 41 16.93 -17.98 -2.28
C LEU A 41 17.82 -18.39 -1.09
N GLY A 42 17.61 -17.79 0.08
CA GLY A 42 18.35 -18.15 1.31
C GLY A 42 18.13 -19.60 1.73
N LEU A 43 16.88 -20.09 1.65
CA LEU A 43 16.57 -21.50 1.91
C LEU A 43 17.19 -22.43 0.86
N PHE A 44 17.22 -22.04 -0.41
CA PHE A 44 17.86 -22.84 -1.46
C PHE A 44 19.38 -22.95 -1.24
N MET A 45 20.02 -21.85 -0.82
CA MET A 45 21.45 -21.84 -0.50
C MET A 45 21.82 -22.71 0.72
N MET A 46 20.86 -22.98 1.62
CA MET A 46 21.06 -23.94 2.72
C MET A 46 21.30 -25.37 2.21
N GLY A 47 20.74 -25.73 1.05
CA GLY A 47 20.92 -27.04 0.43
C GLY A 47 22.10 -27.12 -0.54
N ALA A 48 22.83 -26.03 -0.77
CA ALA A 48 23.99 -26.02 -1.65
C ALA A 48 25.15 -26.78 -0.98
N PRO A 49 25.85 -27.68 -1.69
CA PRO A 49 27.03 -28.33 -1.16
C PRO A 49 28.10 -27.27 -0.87
N SER A 50 28.55 -27.21 0.38
CA SER A 50 29.65 -26.37 0.81
C SER A 50 30.98 -26.95 0.31
N ASP A 51 31.84 -26.13 -0.27
CA ASP A 51 33.20 -26.55 -0.60
C ASP A 51 33.96 -27.01 0.67
N PRO A 52 34.78 -28.06 0.60
CA PRO A 52 35.56 -28.52 1.73
C PRO A 52 36.53 -27.42 2.18
N CYS A 53 36.53 -27.11 3.47
CA CYS A 53 37.41 -26.10 4.03
C CYS A 53 38.89 -26.45 3.82
N ALA A 54 39.69 -25.44 3.51
CA ALA A 54 41.14 -25.55 3.53
C ALA A 54 41.64 -25.84 4.97
N PRO A 55 42.72 -26.62 5.13
CA PRO A 55 43.18 -27.12 6.44
C PRO A 55 43.69 -26.02 7.39
N ASP A 56 43.89 -24.81 6.89
CA ASP A 56 44.26 -23.62 7.65
C ASP A 56 43.05 -22.89 8.29
N GLY A 57 41.82 -23.30 7.97
CA GLY A 57 40.58 -22.78 8.59
C GLY A 57 40.24 -21.35 8.20
N VAL A 58 41.05 -20.69 7.36
CA VAL A 58 40.85 -19.33 6.87
C VAL A 58 40.13 -19.40 5.54
N GLY A 59 38.79 -19.27 5.55
CA GLY A 59 38.00 -19.21 4.32
C GLY A 59 36.75 -20.09 4.25
N CYS A 60 36.38 -20.79 5.33
CA CYS A 60 35.06 -21.41 5.38
C CYS A 60 33.99 -20.31 5.27
N GLY A 61 33.09 -20.43 4.28
CA GLY A 61 31.94 -19.54 4.14
C GLY A 61 31.00 -19.61 5.35
N PRO A 62 29.96 -18.77 5.40
CA PRO A 62 28.98 -18.80 6.48
C PRO A 62 28.38 -20.20 6.62
N GLU A 63 28.12 -20.64 7.85
CA GLU A 63 27.47 -21.93 8.09
C GLU A 63 26.14 -22.00 7.34
N PRO A 64 25.77 -23.16 6.75
CA PRO A 64 24.54 -23.30 5.96
C PRO A 64 23.27 -22.92 6.75
N THR A 65 23.30 -23.11 8.07
CA THR A 65 22.25 -22.68 9.02
C THR A 65 22.02 -21.17 9.01
N THR A 66 23.06 -20.36 8.77
CA THR A 66 22.97 -18.90 8.69
C THR A 66 22.11 -18.48 7.49
N PHE A 67 22.32 -19.11 6.33
CA PHE A 67 21.50 -18.85 5.14
C PHE A 67 20.04 -19.27 5.35
N GLY A 68 19.83 -20.40 6.01
CA GLY A 68 18.49 -20.86 6.40
C GLY A 68 17.79 -19.85 7.32
N ALA A 69 18.47 -19.39 8.38
CA ALA A 69 17.92 -18.43 9.34
C ALA A 69 17.60 -17.08 8.68
N VAL A 70 18.50 -16.57 7.82
CA VAL A 70 18.26 -15.34 7.03
C VAL A 70 17.08 -15.53 6.07
N GLY A 71 17.01 -16.68 5.39
CA GLY A 71 15.90 -17.03 4.50
C GLY A 71 14.55 -17.03 5.21
N VAL A 72 14.46 -17.67 6.37
CA VAL A 72 13.26 -17.65 7.22
C VAL A 72 12.91 -16.22 7.67
N GLY A 73 13.91 -15.42 8.05
CA GLY A 73 13.71 -14.02 8.42
C GLY A 73 13.05 -13.21 7.30
N PHE A 74 13.50 -13.38 6.06
CA PHE A 74 12.86 -12.75 4.90
C PHE A 74 11.43 -13.25 4.66
N LEU A 75 11.15 -14.54 4.81
CA LEU A 75 9.78 -15.06 4.65
C LEU A 75 8.83 -14.49 5.71
N VAL A 76 9.27 -14.34 6.97
CA VAL A 76 8.47 -13.69 8.01
C VAL A 76 8.21 -12.22 7.63
N ALA A 77 9.23 -11.50 7.17
CA ALA A 77 9.07 -10.12 6.70
C ALA A 77 8.08 -10.01 5.51
N ALA A 78 8.08 -10.99 4.61
CA ALA A 78 7.15 -11.06 3.50
C ALA A 78 5.69 -11.18 3.95
N VAL A 79 5.42 -12.04 4.96
CA VAL A 79 4.08 -12.22 5.53
C VAL A 79 3.62 -10.95 6.23
N VAL A 80 4.49 -10.29 7.00
CA VAL A 80 4.18 -9.01 7.65
C VAL A 80 3.84 -7.94 6.62
N ALA A 81 4.63 -7.83 5.54
CA ALA A 81 4.38 -6.88 4.45
C ALA A 81 3.05 -7.17 3.72
N ALA A 82 2.72 -8.44 3.47
CA ALA A 82 1.44 -8.83 2.89
C ALA A 82 0.27 -8.49 3.82
N GLY A 83 0.41 -8.78 5.12
CA GLY A 83 -0.58 -8.41 6.14
C GLY A 83 -0.84 -6.90 6.20
N TRP A 84 0.22 -6.10 6.10
CA TRP A 84 0.14 -4.64 6.00
C TRP A 84 -0.63 -4.18 4.75
N SER A 85 -0.32 -4.72 3.57
CA SER A 85 -1.06 -4.40 2.33
C SER A 85 -2.54 -4.79 2.43
N LEU A 86 -2.85 -5.96 2.99
CA LEU A 86 -4.23 -6.42 3.18
C LEU A 86 -4.99 -5.54 4.16
N PHE A 87 -4.35 -5.09 5.25
CA PHE A 87 -4.94 -4.17 6.21
C PHE A 87 -5.38 -2.86 5.54
N TRP A 88 -4.50 -2.24 4.75
CA TRP A 88 -4.84 -1.00 4.03
C TRP A 88 -5.88 -1.22 2.95
N GLN A 89 -5.80 -2.32 2.21
CA GLN A 89 -6.82 -2.66 1.21
C GLN A 89 -8.20 -2.88 1.84
N ALA A 90 -8.26 -3.52 3.01
CA ALA A 90 -9.51 -3.69 3.76
C ALA A 90 -10.04 -2.35 4.27
N ARG A 91 -9.16 -1.44 4.71
CA ARG A 91 -9.53 -0.09 5.13
C ARG A 91 -10.09 0.74 3.98
N ASP A 92 -9.44 0.70 2.81
CA ASP A 92 -9.89 1.41 1.60
C ASP A 92 -11.25 0.94 1.08
N ARG A 93 -11.57 -0.34 1.28
CA ARG A 93 -12.90 -0.90 0.96
C ARG A 93 -14.00 -0.42 1.89
N ARG A 94 -13.68 0.03 3.11
CA ARG A 94 -14.68 0.52 4.07
C ARG A 94 -15.16 1.93 3.77
N TYR A 95 -14.31 2.78 3.17
CA TYR A 95 -14.71 4.13 2.80
C TYR A 95 -15.84 4.12 1.77
N ARG A 96 -16.91 4.85 2.06
CA ARG A 96 -18.06 5.04 1.18
C ARG A 96 -18.19 6.51 0.85
N PHE A 97 -18.54 6.76 -0.40
CA PHE A 97 -18.89 8.11 -0.82
C PHE A 97 -20.24 8.50 -0.21
N GLN A 98 -20.26 9.61 0.53
CA GLN A 98 -21.48 10.19 1.09
C GLN A 98 -21.81 11.51 0.39
N PRO A 99 -22.83 11.54 -0.49
CA PRO A 99 -23.27 12.79 -1.11
C PRO A 99 -23.83 13.74 -0.03
N PRO A 100 -23.57 15.06 -0.14
CA PRO A 100 -24.24 16.07 0.66
C PRO A 100 -25.78 15.97 0.61
N PRO A 101 -26.51 16.47 1.62
CA PRO A 101 -27.98 16.34 1.70
C PRO A 101 -28.74 16.92 0.50
N ASN A 102 -28.16 17.92 -0.18
CA ASN A 102 -28.78 18.60 -1.31
C ASN A 102 -28.34 18.03 -2.67
N TRP A 103 -27.54 16.97 -2.70
CA TRP A 103 -27.10 16.33 -3.94
C TRP A 103 -28.11 15.25 -4.36
N PRO A 104 -28.16 14.90 -5.66
CA PRO A 104 -28.93 13.75 -6.12
C PRO A 104 -28.49 12.48 -5.38
N ALA A 105 -29.45 11.61 -5.08
CA ALA A 105 -29.15 10.30 -4.52
C ALA A 105 -28.26 9.51 -5.50
N VAL A 106 -27.17 8.95 -4.99
CA VAL A 106 -26.28 8.04 -5.74
C VAL A 106 -26.59 6.60 -5.35
N GLU A 107 -26.34 5.67 -6.26
CA GLU A 107 -26.51 4.25 -6.00
C GLU A 107 -25.63 3.76 -4.84
N LEU A 108 -26.10 2.75 -4.11
CA LEU A 108 -25.35 2.18 -3.00
C LEU A 108 -24.04 1.57 -3.51
N GLY A 109 -22.92 2.10 -3.02
CA GLY A 109 -21.58 1.64 -3.43
C GLY A 109 -21.01 2.36 -4.65
N TRP A 110 -21.73 3.33 -5.23
CA TRP A 110 -21.17 4.21 -6.24
C TRP A 110 -19.94 4.95 -5.70
N ARG A 111 -18.90 5.04 -6.53
CA ARG A 111 -17.67 5.76 -6.22
C ARG A 111 -17.28 6.62 -7.42
N PRO A 112 -16.93 7.90 -7.22
CA PRO A 112 -16.48 8.75 -8.31
C PRO A 112 -15.17 8.19 -8.92
N PRO A 113 -15.03 8.20 -10.26
CA PRO A 113 -13.77 7.84 -10.90
C PRO A 113 -12.67 8.86 -10.61
N ARG A 114 -11.41 8.48 -10.90
CA ARG A 114 -10.26 9.36 -10.68
C ARG A 114 -10.38 10.65 -11.50
N GLY A 115 -10.29 11.79 -10.82
CA GLY A 115 -10.42 13.11 -11.44
C GLY A 115 -11.86 13.55 -11.72
N TRP A 116 -12.86 12.81 -11.23
CA TRP A 116 -14.25 13.25 -11.33
C TRP A 116 -14.49 14.54 -10.56
N THR A 117 -15.25 15.45 -11.17
CA THR A 117 -15.73 16.69 -10.56
C THR A 117 -17.25 16.75 -10.67
N PRO A 118 -17.94 17.28 -9.63
CA PRO A 118 -19.37 17.43 -9.66
C PRO A 118 -19.75 18.44 -10.75
N PRO A 119 -20.84 18.19 -11.50
CA PRO A 119 -21.38 19.17 -12.43
C PRO A 119 -21.66 20.50 -11.74
N ALA A 120 -21.55 21.62 -12.47
CA ALA A 120 -21.79 22.96 -11.92
C ALA A 120 -23.22 23.17 -11.36
N ALA A 121 -24.17 22.32 -11.75
CA ALA A 121 -25.54 22.30 -11.23
C ALA A 121 -25.64 21.72 -9.82
N PHE A 122 -24.62 21.02 -9.32
CA PHE A 122 -24.64 20.45 -7.99
C PHE A 122 -24.47 21.58 -6.96
N PRO A 123 -25.32 21.63 -5.92
CA PRO A 123 -25.20 22.65 -4.90
C PRO A 123 -23.89 22.50 -4.14
N GLN A 124 -23.39 23.61 -3.62
CA GLN A 124 -22.17 23.61 -2.82
C GLN A 124 -22.34 22.72 -1.59
N ALA A 125 -21.31 21.94 -1.26
CA ALA A 125 -21.30 21.13 -0.05
C ALA A 125 -21.24 22.02 1.20
N PRO A 126 -21.88 21.63 2.31
CA PRO A 126 -21.74 22.33 3.59
C PRO A 126 -20.27 22.44 4.02
N GLU A 127 -19.94 23.49 4.77
CA GLU A 127 -18.61 23.65 5.32
C GLU A 127 -18.24 22.46 6.23
N GLY A 128 -17.04 21.90 6.04
CA GLY A 128 -16.56 20.75 6.80
C GLY A 128 -17.16 19.39 6.39
N TRP A 129 -17.91 19.31 5.28
CA TRP A 129 -18.48 18.05 4.81
C TRP A 129 -17.39 17.01 4.48
N LYS A 130 -17.56 15.79 5.01
CA LYS A 130 -16.68 14.66 4.72
C LYS A 130 -17.36 13.75 3.70
N PHE A 131 -16.88 13.82 2.46
CA PHE A 131 -17.36 12.98 1.37
C PHE A 131 -17.01 11.50 1.52
N TRP A 132 -16.03 11.17 2.36
CA TRP A 132 -15.56 9.81 2.59
C TRP A 132 -15.67 9.46 4.08
N GLN A 133 -16.41 8.39 4.38
CA GLN A 133 -16.57 7.82 5.73
C GLN A 133 -16.52 6.30 5.69
#